data_AF-A0A8D9S4F8-F1
#
_entry.id   AF-A0A8D9S4F8-F1
#
_cell.length_a   1.000
_cell.length_b   1.000
_cell.length_c   1.000
_cell.angle_alpha   90.00
_cell.angle_beta   90.00
_cell.angle_gamma   90.00
#
_symmetry.space_group_name_H-M   'P 1'
#
loop_
_entity.id
_entity.type
_entity.pdbx_description
1 polymer ?
#
loop_
_entity_poly.entity_id
_entity_poly.type
_entity_poly.pdbx_seq_one_letter_code
_entity_poly.pdbx_strand_id
1 'polypeptide(L)'
;MAKKYQIEIPDSAFKKTDFSTNEELSLSVNHKQINIRPINVSDQLPKINIFWYVIPSIILAAIFLAFFSARKINTVPITGDDYSIANGALILGVCSGILSFLIT
;
A
#
# COMPACT_ATOMS: atom_id res chain seq x y z
N MET A 1 6.83 27.84 -36.19
CA MET A 1 7.38 26.52 -35.83
C MET A 1 7.89 26.60 -34.40
N ALA A 2 7.43 25.72 -33.50
CA ALA A 2 7.94 25.68 -32.14
C ALA A 2 9.39 25.18 -32.13
N LYS A 3 10.31 25.92 -31.50
CA LYS A 3 11.70 25.50 -31.32
C LYS A 3 11.69 24.33 -30.33
N LYS A 4 12.13 23.15 -30.77
CA LYS A 4 12.35 22.01 -29.89
C LYS A 4 13.68 22.21 -29.17
N TYR A 5 13.66 22.11 -27.85
CA TYR A 5 14.85 22.15 -27.01
C TYR A 5 15.15 20.73 -26.53
N GLN A 6 16.42 20.35 -26.52
CA GLN A 6 16.89 19.09 -25.97
C GLN A 6 17.51 19.35 -24.60
N ILE A 7 17.24 18.46 -23.64
CA ILE A 7 17.79 18.51 -22.29
C ILE A 7 18.65 17.27 -22.12
N GLU A 8 19.93 17.46 -21.83
CA GLU A 8 20.85 16.38 -21.51
C GLU A 8 20.82 16.11 -20.01
N ILE A 9 20.63 14.84 -19.63
CA ILE A 9 20.64 14.41 -18.23
C ILE A 9 22.03 13.83 -17.95
N PRO A 10 22.76 14.31 -16.93
CA PRO A 10 24.05 13.75 -16.57
C PRO A 10 23.95 12.27 -16.20
N ASP A 11 24.92 11.45 -16.60
CA ASP A 11 24.97 10.01 -16.29
C ASP A 11 24.81 9.71 -14.78
N SER A 12 25.34 10.58 -13.94
CA SER A 12 25.26 10.46 -12.48
C SER A 12 23.84 10.63 -11.95
N ALA A 13 23.00 11.41 -12.62
CA ALA A 13 21.59 11.57 -12.31
C ALA A 13 20.77 10.43 -12.92
N PHE A 14 21.08 10.02 -14.15
CA PHE A 14 20.41 8.92 -14.85
C PHE A 14 20.54 7.58 -14.10
N LYS A 15 21.72 7.27 -13.53
CA LYS A 15 21.92 6.04 -12.73
C LYS A 15 21.14 6.00 -11.42
N LYS A 16 20.68 7.15 -10.93
CA LYS A 16 19.84 7.23 -9.72
C LYS A 16 18.35 7.11 -10.07
N THR A 17 18.02 7.09 -11.35
CA THR A 17 16.68 6.85 -11.85
C THR A 17 16.60 5.43 -12.38
N ASP A 18 15.47 4.75 -12.18
CA ASP A 18 15.20 3.44 -12.79
C ASP A 18 14.76 3.56 -14.26
N PHE A 19 15.06 4.67 -14.93
CA PHE A 19 14.64 4.92 -16.30
C PHE A 19 15.44 4.06 -17.28
N SER A 20 14.74 3.49 -18.26
CA SER A 20 15.39 2.78 -19.36
C SER A 20 15.73 3.76 -20.50
N THR A 21 16.82 3.49 -21.23
CA THR A 21 17.31 4.36 -22.33
C THR A 21 16.29 4.52 -23.48
N ASN A 22 15.28 3.64 -23.55
CA ASN A 22 14.27 3.60 -24.60
C ASN A 22 12.84 3.84 -24.07
N GLU A 23 12.71 4.40 -22.87
CA GLU A 23 11.43 4.61 -22.20
C GLU A 23 10.85 5.98 -22.56
N GLU A 24 9.55 6.04 -22.84
CA GLU A 24 8.86 7.31 -23.06
C GLU A 24 8.63 8.04 -21.72
N LEU A 25 9.20 9.23 -21.59
CA LEU A 25 9.13 10.04 -20.37
C LEU A 25 8.16 11.21 -20.56
N SER A 26 7.37 11.47 -19.53
CA SER A 26 6.52 12.66 -19.44
C SER A 26 7.29 13.81 -18.79
N LEU A 27 7.21 14.98 -19.42
CA LEU A 27 7.80 16.22 -18.93
C LEU A 27 6.67 17.16 -18.48
N SER A 28 6.70 17.55 -17.21
CA SER A 28 5.79 18.54 -16.64
C SER A 28 6.56 19.72 -16.04
N VAL A 29 6.04 20.92 -16.23
CA VAL A 29 6.62 22.14 -15.66
C VAL A 29 5.78 22.55 -14.46
N ASN A 30 6.40 22.63 -13.29
CA ASN A 30 5.72 22.98 -12.04
C ASN A 30 6.57 23.96 -11.22
N HIS A 31 6.05 25.15 -10.91
CA HIS A 31 6.70 26.18 -10.07
C HIS A 31 8.20 26.40 -10.35
N LYS A 32 8.59 26.55 -11.63
CA LYS A 32 9.99 26.72 -12.09
C LYS A 32 10.87 25.47 -12.03
N GLN A 33 10.27 24.29 -11.91
CA GLN A 33 10.96 23.01 -11.97
C GLN A 33 10.45 22.21 -13.17
N ILE A 34 11.36 21.45 -13.78
CA ILE A 34 11.04 20.49 -14.83
C ILE A 34 11.04 19.11 -14.17
N ASN A 35 9.87 18.47 -14.10
CA ASN A 35 9.70 17.13 -13.57
C ASN A 35 9.63 16.15 -14.73
N ILE A 36 10.54 15.19 -14.74
CA ILE A 36 10.61 14.09 -15.70
C ILE A 36 10.17 12.82 -14.97
N ARG A 37 9.14 12.13 -15.49
CA ARG A 37 8.57 10.91 -14.89
C ARG A 37 8.25 9.87 -15.97
N PRO A 38 8.20 8.57 -15.65
CA PRO A 38 7.73 7.55 -16.57
C PRO A 38 6.29 7.85 -17.02
N ILE A 39 5.96 7.63 -18.29
CA ILE A 39 4.57 7.72 -18.78
C ILE A 39 3.68 6.66 -18.12
N ASN A 40 4.25 5.49 -17.82
CA ASN A 40 3.51 4.39 -17.24
C ASN A 40 3.18 4.66 -15.77
N VAL A 41 1.89 4.81 -15.50
CA VAL A 41 1.33 4.98 -14.14
C VAL A 41 1.67 3.81 -13.22
N SER A 42 1.80 2.60 -13.76
CA SER A 42 2.20 1.40 -13.00
C SER A 42 3.60 1.51 -12.40
N ASP A 43 4.53 2.20 -13.08
CA ASP A 43 5.89 2.42 -12.60
C ASP A 43 5.97 3.55 -11.56
N GLN A 44 4.89 4.34 -11.43
CA GLN A 44 4.74 5.36 -10.39
C GLN A 44 4.08 4.82 -9.11
N LEU A 45 3.42 3.66 -9.18
CA LEU A 45 2.81 3.05 -8.02
C LEU A 45 3.88 2.37 -7.16
N PRO A 46 3.90 2.60 -5.84
CA PRO A 46 4.76 1.83 -4.96
C PRO A 46 4.46 0.35 -5.14
N LYS A 47 5.50 -0.45 -5.40
CA LYS A 47 5.41 -1.92 -5.53
C LYS A 47 5.11 -2.52 -4.15
N ILE A 48 3.86 -2.39 -3.71
CA ILE A 48 3.37 -3.03 -2.50
C ILE A 48 3.13 -4.49 -2.83
N ASN A 49 3.84 -5.38 -2.15
CA ASN A 49 3.62 -6.81 -2.32
C ASN A 49 2.29 -7.21 -1.68
N ILE A 50 1.26 -7.35 -2.50
CA ILE A 50 -0.11 -7.66 -2.05
C ILE A 50 -0.19 -8.95 -1.21
N PHE A 51 0.73 -9.90 -1.45
CA PHE A 51 0.77 -11.17 -0.72
C PHE A 51 1.07 -10.99 0.77
N TRP A 52 1.83 -9.96 1.15
CA TRP A 52 2.10 -9.65 2.56
C TRP A 52 0.85 -9.23 3.32
N TYR A 53 -0.21 -8.80 2.64
CA TYR A 53 -1.47 -8.40 3.24
C TYR A 53 -2.52 -9.51 3.13
N VAL A 54 -2.62 -10.13 1.95
CA VAL A 54 -3.64 -11.16 1.67
C VAL A 54 -3.46 -12.39 2.54
N ILE A 55 -2.23 -12.88 2.70
CA ILE A 55 -1.95 -14.09 3.48
C ILE A 55 -2.40 -13.91 4.95
N PRO A 56 -1.98 -12.88 5.70
CA PRO A 56 -2.44 -12.70 7.08
C PRO A 56 -3.94 -12.43 7.16
N SER A 57 -4.55 -11.73 6.20
CA SER A 57 -6.01 -11.52 6.18
C SER A 57 -6.78 -12.83 6.04
N ILE A 58 -6.36 -13.75 5.18
CA ILE A 58 -6.99 -15.06 5.00
C ILE A 58 -6.87 -15.89 6.28
N ILE A 59 -5.68 -15.89 6.91
CA ILE A 59 -5.45 -16.60 8.17
C ILE A 59 -6.37 -16.07 9.27
N LEU A 60 -6.47 -14.75 9.42
CA LEU A 60 -7.33 -14.13 10.43
C LEU A 60 -8.81 -14.42 10.17
N ALA A 61 -9.24 -14.38 8.91
CA ALA A 61 -10.60 -14.73 8.51
C ALA A 61 -10.94 -16.19 8.83
N ALA A 62 -10.01 -17.12 8.56
CA ALA A 62 -10.20 -18.53 8.88
C ALA A 62 -10.31 -18.77 10.40
N ILE A 63 -9.47 -18.11 11.20
CA ILE A 63 -9.53 -18.18 12.67
C ILE A 63 -10.87 -17.63 13.17
N PHE A 64 -11.29 -16.47 12.67
CA PHE A 64 -12.56 -15.86 13.03
C PHE A 64 -13.73 -16.79 12.71
N LEU A 65 -13.78 -17.33 11.48
CA LEU A 65 -14.84 -18.22 11.05
C LEU A 65 -14.89 -19.50 11.89
N ALA A 66 -13.75 -20.13 12.17
CA ALA A 66 -13.68 -21.31 13.01
C ALA A 66 -14.18 -21.05 14.44
N PHE A 67 -13.80 -19.92 15.03
CA PHE A 67 -14.22 -19.54 16.39
C PHE A 67 -15.74 -19.35 16.51
N PHE A 68 -16.35 -18.60 15.59
CA PHE A 68 -17.80 -18.35 15.63
C PHE A 68 -18.62 -19.59 15.22
N SER A 69 -18.09 -20.41 14.29
CA SER A 69 -18.71 -21.68 13.92
C SER A 69 -18.73 -22.67 15.10
N ALA A 70 -17.62 -22.78 15.85
CA ALA A 70 -17.57 -23.62 17.06
C ALA A 70 -18.58 -23.20 18.13
N ARG A 71 -18.87 -21.90 18.24
CA ARG A 71 -19.86 -21.35 19.19
C ARG A 71 -21.31 -21.36 18.68
N LYS A 72 -21.56 -21.85 17.45
CA LYS A 72 -22.88 -21.85 16.78
C LYS A 72 -23.53 -20.47 16.74
N ILE A 73 -22.73 -19.41 16.67
CA ILE A 73 -23.21 -18.03 16.57
C ILE A 73 -23.37 -17.72 15.08
N ASN A 74 -24.61 -17.67 14.61
CA ASN A 74 -24.90 -17.42 13.19
C ASN A 74 -24.87 -15.93 12.81
N THR A 75 -25.05 -15.05 13.80
CA THR A 75 -25.09 -13.60 13.60
C THR A 75 -24.25 -12.94 14.68
N VAL A 76 -23.13 -12.32 14.28
CA VAL A 76 -22.30 -11.51 15.16
C VAL A 76 -22.84 -10.08 15.12
N PRO A 77 -23.31 -9.53 16.25
CA PRO A 77 -23.77 -8.15 16.28
C PRO A 77 -22.64 -7.17 15.99
N ILE A 78 -22.96 -6.07 15.34
CA ILE A 78 -21.97 -5.01 15.02
C ILE A 78 -21.47 -4.36 16.32
N THR A 79 -22.38 -4.13 17.27
CA THR A 79 -22.13 -3.54 18.60
C THR A 79 -22.86 -4.33 19.69
N GLY A 80 -22.31 -4.41 20.89
CA GLY A 80 -22.94 -5.07 22.05
C GLY A 80 -21.90 -5.52 23.09
N ASP A 81 -22.37 -5.79 24.31
CA ASP A 81 -21.53 -6.00 25.50
C ASP A 81 -20.78 -7.34 25.52
N ASP A 82 -21.31 -8.38 24.87
CA ASP A 82 -20.70 -9.71 24.85
C ASP A 82 -19.75 -9.89 23.66
N TYR A 83 -20.23 -10.55 22.60
CA TYR A 83 -19.47 -10.87 21.39
C TYR A 83 -19.96 -9.98 20.25
N SER A 84 -19.26 -8.87 20.02
CA SER A 84 -19.54 -7.97 18.89
C SER A 84 -18.30 -7.73 18.03
N ILE A 85 -18.53 -7.34 16.77
CA ILE A 85 -17.45 -6.99 15.84
C ILE A 85 -16.61 -5.83 16.42
N ALA A 86 -17.26 -4.85 17.03
CA ALA A 86 -16.59 -3.73 17.70
C ALA A 86 -15.64 -4.20 18.81
N ASN A 87 -16.09 -5.13 19.66
CA ASN A 87 -15.28 -5.62 20.78
C ASN A 87 -14.06 -6.43 20.28
N GLY A 88 -14.26 -7.26 19.25
CA GLY A 88 -13.15 -7.99 18.60
C GLY A 88 -12.14 -7.06 17.93
N ALA A 89 -12.61 -6.04 17.20
CA ALA A 89 -11.76 -5.04 16.58
C ALA A 89 -10.97 -4.23 17.61
N LEU A 90 -11.60 -3.86 18.75
CA LEU A 90 -10.94 -3.19 19.86
C LEU A 90 -9.81 -4.03 20.44
N ILE A 91 -10.06 -5.29 20.78
CA ILE A 91 -9.04 -6.18 21.36
C ILE A 91 -7.87 -6.38 20.38
N LEU A 92 -8.16 -6.67 19.11
CA LEU A 92 -7.12 -6.84 18.08
C LEU A 92 -6.33 -5.55 17.86
N GLY A 93 -6.99 -4.39 17.86
CA GLY A 93 -6.34 -3.09 17.75
C GLY A 93 -5.42 -2.79 18.93
N VAL A 94 -5.85 -3.08 20.16
CA VAL A 94 -5.02 -2.92 21.37
C VAL A 94 -3.82 -3.86 21.34
N CYS A 95 -4.03 -5.14 21.04
CA CYS A 95 -2.93 -6.11 20.92
C CYS A 95 -1.93 -5.70 19.81
N SER A 96 -2.43 -5.28 18.65
CA SER A 96 -1.60 -4.80 17.55
C SER A 96 -0.80 -3.55 17.93
N GLY A 97 -1.42 -2.61 18.66
CA GLY A 97 -0.76 -1.40 19.13
C GLY A 97 0.37 -1.71 20.11
N ILE A 98 0.13 -2.60 21.08
CA ILE A 98 1.16 -3.06 22.04
C ILE A 98 2.32 -3.73 21.30
N LEU A 99 2.03 -4.63 20.37
CA LEU A 99 3.07 -5.31 19.58
C LEU A 99 3.89 -4.31 18.77
N SER A 100 3.24 -3.36 18.10
CA SER A 100 3.94 -2.34 17.33
C SER A 100 4.84 -1.46 18.21
N PHE A 101 4.40 -1.12 19.43
CA PHE A 101 5.19 -0.35 20.38
C PHE A 101 6.39 -1.12 20.93
N LEU A 102 6.30 -2.45 21.07
CA LEU A 102 7.42 -3.26 21.53
C LEU A 102 8.48 -3.51 20.44
N ILE A 103 8.07 -3.48 19.17
CA ILE A 103 8.94 -3.73 18.02
C ILE A 103 9.62 -2.45 17.51
N THR A 104 8.97 -1.28 17.68
CA THR A 104 9.46 0.04 17.25
C THR A 104 10.22 0.73 18.37
#